data_AF-A0A0J9T047-F1
#
_entry.id   AF-A0A0J9T047-F1
#
_cell.length_a   1.000
_cell.length_b   1.000
_cell.length_c   1.000
_cell.angle_alpha   90.00
_cell.angle_beta   90.00
_cell.angle_gamma   90.00
#
_symmetry.space_group_name_H-M   'P 1'
#
loop_
_entity.id
_entity.type
_entity.pdbx_description
1 polymer ?
#
loop_
_entity_poly.entity_id
_entity_poly.type
_entity_poly.pdbx_seq_one_letter_code
_entity_poly.pdbx_strand_id
1 'polypeptide(L)'
;MVLPEFAKSYCLNPLPSKQIYDKWDSHLNSIEPNYKICKQGTQTYSNNDKIIKLCSMALFYLKNYDKSNKSESLTCNRCKLFNYWILDHLNKTFKDNYNLAFNWLYFVVNTVRDNSEVIRENNCELDFQISSDVKWKVKKEFYEYLIDYFQINTRAKLDHENCQKYQNYLQNNSLLNTYIEDILPEVEKKDLSKIYGKCQKVNQESLLSKLQNNTDYLIYDDSEDDKEKKVHGSSQC
;
A
#
# COMPACT_ATOMS: atom_id res chain seq x y z
N MET A 1 25.28 -12.50 -19.90
CA MET A 1 24.05 -12.96 -20.59
C MET A 1 23.13 -13.54 -19.53
N VAL A 2 21.97 -12.93 -19.29
CA VAL A 2 20.97 -13.46 -18.34
C VAL A 2 20.38 -14.72 -18.96
N LEU A 3 20.31 -15.82 -18.22
CA LEU A 3 19.72 -17.06 -18.72
C LEU A 3 18.23 -16.81 -19.06
N PRO A 4 17.73 -17.21 -20.24
CA PRO A 4 16.34 -16.95 -20.65
C PRO A 4 15.29 -17.40 -19.63
N GLU A 5 15.53 -18.51 -18.93
CA GLU A 5 14.64 -19.02 -17.87
C GLU A 5 14.59 -18.10 -16.65
N PHE A 6 15.71 -17.50 -16.26
CA PHE A 6 15.74 -16.52 -15.17
C PHE A 6 14.93 -15.28 -15.55
N ALA A 7 15.15 -14.74 -16.75
CA ALA A 7 14.41 -13.58 -17.23
C ALA A 7 12.90 -13.88 -17.25
N LYS A 8 12.48 -15.02 -17.81
CA LYS A 8 11.09 -15.47 -17.80
C LYS A 8 10.50 -15.50 -16.39
N SER A 9 11.14 -16.19 -15.46
CA SER A 9 10.68 -16.31 -14.07
C SER A 9 10.54 -14.93 -13.42
N TYR A 10 11.57 -14.10 -13.55
CA TYR A 10 11.60 -12.75 -12.96
C TYR A 10 10.52 -11.83 -13.54
N CYS A 11 10.25 -11.87 -14.85
CA CYS A 11 9.19 -11.08 -15.49
C CYS A 11 7.77 -11.52 -15.09
N LEU A 12 7.58 -12.80 -14.78
CA LEU A 12 6.30 -13.40 -14.41
C LEU A 12 5.96 -13.24 -12.92
N ASN A 13 6.97 -13.08 -12.06
CA ASN A 13 6.77 -12.90 -10.62
C ASN A 13 5.86 -11.69 -10.31
N PRO A 14 4.91 -11.81 -9.38
CA PRO A 14 4.07 -10.69 -8.96
C PRO A 14 4.90 -9.49 -8.51
N LEU A 15 4.43 -8.29 -8.82
CA LEU A 15 5.02 -7.06 -8.32
C LEU A 15 4.79 -6.92 -6.79
N PRO A 16 5.65 -6.19 -6.06
CA PRO A 16 5.53 -6.06 -4.61
C PRO A 16 4.16 -5.56 -4.13
N SER A 17 3.52 -4.61 -4.82
CA SER A 17 2.17 -4.14 -4.50
C SER A 17 1.14 -5.28 -4.54
N LYS A 18 1.20 -6.13 -5.57
CA LYS A 18 0.34 -7.30 -5.72
C LYS A 18 0.56 -8.31 -4.59
N GLN A 19 1.81 -8.56 -4.22
CA GLN A 19 2.13 -9.44 -3.09
C GLN A 19 1.57 -8.90 -1.76
N ILE A 20 1.61 -7.58 -1.55
CA ILE A 20 1.01 -6.94 -0.38
C ILE A 20 -0.52 -7.18 -0.36
N TYR A 21 -1.20 -6.97 -1.49
CA TYR A 21 -2.63 -7.24 -1.58
C TYR A 21 -2.98 -8.70 -1.35
N ASP A 22 -2.21 -9.64 -1.90
CA ASP A 22 -2.43 -11.07 -1.71
C ASP A 22 -2.31 -11.46 -0.22
N LYS A 23 -1.35 -10.86 0.51
CA LYS A 23 -1.23 -11.03 1.97
C LYS A 23 -2.46 -10.48 2.70
N TRP A 24 -2.95 -9.29 2.33
CA TRP A 24 -4.15 -8.71 2.95
C TRP A 24 -5.42 -9.46 2.64
N ASP A 25 -5.61 -9.91 1.40
CA ASP A 25 -6.76 -10.71 0.99
C ASP A 25 -6.77 -12.07 1.69
N SER A 26 -5.61 -12.73 1.79
CA SER A 26 -5.45 -13.97 2.56
C SER A 26 -5.84 -13.77 4.03
N HIS A 27 -5.35 -12.70 4.66
CA HIS A 27 -5.69 -12.40 6.04
C HIS A 27 -7.16 -12.02 6.22
N LEU A 28 -7.75 -11.26 5.30
CA LEU A 28 -9.18 -10.94 5.34
C LEU A 28 -10.07 -12.20 5.31
N ASN A 29 -9.62 -13.25 4.64
CA ASN A 29 -10.35 -14.52 4.60
C ASN A 29 -10.29 -15.25 5.95
N SER A 30 -9.15 -15.23 6.65
CA SER A 30 -8.93 -15.96 7.90
C SER A 30 -9.24 -15.16 9.17
N ILE A 31 -9.32 -13.82 9.11
CA ILE A 31 -9.49 -12.98 10.29
C ILE A 31 -10.84 -13.24 10.99
N GLU A 32 -10.78 -13.40 12.31
CA GLU A 32 -11.96 -13.47 13.15
C GLU A 32 -12.65 -12.10 13.24
N PRO A 33 -13.96 -11.99 12.94
CA PRO A 33 -14.65 -10.71 13.02
C PRO A 33 -14.78 -10.23 14.47
N ASN A 34 -14.34 -9.00 14.74
CA ASN A 34 -14.49 -8.35 16.02
C ASN A 34 -15.89 -7.70 16.14
N TYR A 35 -16.92 -8.54 16.34
CA TYR A 35 -18.31 -8.08 16.43
C TYR A 35 -18.56 -7.09 17.57
N LYS A 36 -17.81 -7.18 18.68
CA LYS A 36 -18.00 -6.29 19.85
C LYS A 36 -17.71 -4.82 19.49
N ILE A 37 -16.67 -4.59 18.70
CA ILE A 37 -16.25 -3.25 18.29
C ILE A 37 -16.90 -2.89 16.96
N CYS A 38 -16.81 -3.77 15.97
CA CYS A 38 -17.24 -3.51 14.60
C CYS A 38 -18.77 -3.59 14.39
N LYS A 39 -19.57 -3.78 15.45
CA LYS A 39 -21.02 -3.54 15.40
C LYS A 39 -21.44 -2.22 16.04
N GLN A 40 -20.50 -1.46 16.60
CA GLN A 40 -20.80 -0.13 17.15
C GLN A 40 -21.14 0.82 15.98
N GLY A 41 -22.21 1.60 16.10
CA GLY A 41 -22.65 2.55 15.06
C GLY A 41 -24.01 2.24 14.44
N THR A 42 -24.27 2.78 13.24
CA THR A 42 -25.58 2.70 12.56
C THR A 42 -25.94 1.26 12.15
N GLN A 43 -27.22 0.89 12.31
CA GLN A 43 -27.72 -0.47 12.01
C GLN A 43 -27.51 -0.90 10.56
N THR A 44 -27.41 0.05 9.61
CA THR A 44 -27.31 -0.23 8.17
C THR A 44 -26.08 -1.06 7.82
N TYR A 45 -24.94 -0.81 8.47
CA TYR A 45 -23.68 -1.47 8.16
C TYR A 45 -23.28 -2.52 9.19
N SER A 46 -23.72 -2.39 10.44
CA SER A 46 -23.37 -3.30 11.54
C SER A 46 -23.95 -4.72 11.43
N ASN A 47 -24.78 -4.99 10.41
CA ASN A 47 -25.30 -6.33 10.10
C ASN A 47 -24.61 -7.01 8.91
N ASN A 48 -23.62 -6.36 8.28
CA ASN A 48 -22.93 -6.91 7.10
C ASN A 48 -21.59 -7.55 7.49
N ASP A 49 -21.47 -8.87 7.42
CA ASP A 49 -20.24 -9.56 7.83
C ASP A 49 -18.98 -9.14 7.05
N LYS A 50 -19.13 -8.73 5.77
CA LYS A 50 -17.98 -8.26 4.97
C LYS A 50 -17.42 -6.96 5.54
N ILE A 51 -18.28 -6.00 5.90
CA ILE A 51 -17.81 -4.73 6.46
C ILE A 51 -17.26 -4.91 7.89
N ILE A 52 -17.83 -5.85 8.66
CA ILE A 52 -17.33 -6.19 9.99
C ILE A 52 -15.92 -6.81 9.89
N LYS A 53 -15.69 -7.71 8.91
CA LYS A 53 -14.36 -8.25 8.62
C LYS A 53 -13.38 -7.16 8.19
N LEU A 54 -13.78 -6.25 7.30
CA LEU A 54 -12.94 -5.10 6.91
C LEU A 54 -12.61 -4.18 8.10
N CYS A 55 -13.57 -3.93 8.98
CA CYS A 55 -13.33 -3.21 10.23
C CYS A 55 -12.31 -3.92 11.13
N SER A 56 -12.44 -5.23 11.27
CA SER A 56 -11.49 -6.04 12.05
C SER A 56 -10.09 -5.98 11.45
N MET A 57 -10.00 -6.06 10.12
CA MET A 57 -8.75 -5.93 9.38
C MET A 57 -8.11 -4.55 9.56
N ALA A 58 -8.91 -3.47 9.51
CA ALA A 58 -8.43 -2.11 9.73
C ALA A 58 -7.87 -1.93 11.15
N LEU A 59 -8.60 -2.38 12.17
CA LEU A 59 -8.15 -2.31 13.56
C LEU A 59 -6.87 -3.12 13.77
N PHE A 60 -6.79 -4.34 13.20
CA PHE A 60 -5.60 -5.17 13.28
C PHE A 60 -4.41 -4.50 12.61
N TYR A 61 -4.58 -4.00 11.38
CA TYR A 61 -3.52 -3.37 10.61
C TYR A 61 -2.98 -2.12 11.33
N LEU A 62 -3.85 -1.25 11.83
CA LEU A 62 -3.43 -0.03 12.51
C LEU A 62 -2.79 -0.30 13.88
N LYS A 63 -3.21 -1.35 14.59
CA LYS A 63 -2.62 -1.74 15.87
C LYS A 63 -1.23 -2.35 15.70
N ASN A 64 -1.03 -3.14 14.65
CA ASN A 64 0.22 -3.85 14.38
C ASN A 64 1.05 -3.17 13.29
N TYR A 65 0.74 -1.91 12.97
CA TYR A 65 1.48 -1.17 11.97
C TYR A 65 2.92 -1.01 12.45
N ASP A 66 3.82 -1.65 11.71
CA ASP A 66 5.20 -1.74 12.11
C ASP A 66 5.91 -0.39 11.92
N LYS A 67 6.26 0.23 13.04
CA LYS A 67 7.09 1.44 13.11
C LYS A 67 8.58 1.14 12.95
N SER A 68 8.99 -0.14 12.99
CA SER A 68 10.39 -0.58 13.06
C SER A 68 11.04 -0.86 11.69
N ASN A 69 10.27 -0.90 10.61
CA ASN A 69 10.83 -0.96 9.26
C ASN A 69 11.75 0.25 9.04
N LYS A 70 13.06 -0.01 8.88
CA LYS A 70 14.11 1.00 8.62
C LYS A 70 13.86 1.83 7.35
N SER A 71 12.94 1.36 6.52
CA SER A 71 12.41 2.04 5.34
C SER A 71 11.12 2.81 5.67
N GLU A 72 11.25 3.97 6.31
CA GLU A 72 10.10 4.81 6.71
C GLU A 72 9.25 5.28 5.50
N SER A 73 9.82 5.35 4.29
CA SER A 73 9.07 5.68 3.07
C SER A 73 8.15 4.55 2.58
N LEU A 74 8.60 3.30 2.71
CA LEU A 74 7.82 2.11 2.33
C LEU A 74 6.62 1.93 3.25
N THR A 75 6.75 2.27 4.53
CA THR A 75 5.64 2.19 5.48
C THR A 75 4.52 3.17 5.11
N CYS A 76 4.86 4.42 4.76
CA CYS A 76 3.87 5.41 4.31
C CYS A 76 3.14 5.01 3.03
N ASN A 77 3.86 4.50 2.03
CA ASN A 77 3.24 3.97 0.82
C ASN A 77 2.32 2.78 1.14
N ARG A 78 2.75 1.85 2.00
CA ARG A 78 1.93 0.71 2.45
C ARG A 78 0.66 1.17 3.16
N CYS A 79 0.74 2.20 4.02
CA CYS A 79 -0.44 2.77 4.68
C CYS A 79 -1.44 3.37 3.67
N LYS A 80 -0.95 4.10 2.68
CA LYS A 80 -1.79 4.67 1.61
C LYS A 80 -2.42 3.56 0.77
N LEU A 81 -1.67 2.53 0.39
CA LEU A 81 -2.24 1.37 -0.30
C LEU A 81 -3.28 0.63 0.52
N PHE A 82 -3.09 0.50 1.84
CA PHE A 82 -4.06 -0.16 2.71
C PHE A 82 -5.41 0.57 2.71
N ASN A 83 -5.36 1.91 2.74
CA ASN A 83 -6.53 2.77 2.61
C ASN A 83 -7.28 2.53 1.28
N TYR A 84 -6.57 2.51 0.15
CA TYR A 84 -7.19 2.21 -1.14
C TYR A 84 -7.65 0.77 -1.29
N TRP A 85 -6.98 -0.19 -0.64
CA TRP A 85 -7.41 -1.59 -0.61
C TRP A 85 -8.75 -1.75 0.13
N ILE A 86 -8.91 -1.10 1.28
CA ILE A 86 -10.20 -1.01 1.98
C ILE A 86 -11.25 -0.40 1.06
N LEU A 87 -10.95 0.75 0.45
CA LEU A 87 -11.88 1.45 -0.42
C LEU A 87 -12.33 0.59 -1.61
N ASP A 88 -11.41 -0.14 -2.24
CA ASP A 88 -11.68 -1.03 -3.37
C ASP A 88 -12.61 -2.19 -2.97
N HIS A 89 -12.42 -2.79 -1.79
CA HIS A 89 -13.31 -3.82 -1.25
C HIS A 89 -14.71 -3.26 -0.93
N LEU A 90 -14.79 -2.06 -0.38
CA LEU A 90 -16.06 -1.38 -0.13
C LEU A 90 -16.76 -1.02 -1.44
N ASN A 91 -16.03 -0.53 -2.44
CA ASN A 91 -16.55 -0.22 -3.77
C ASN A 91 -17.14 -1.47 -4.45
N LYS A 92 -16.45 -2.61 -4.39
CA LYS A 92 -16.97 -3.89 -4.90
C LYS A 92 -18.21 -4.38 -4.16
N THR A 93 -18.28 -4.14 -2.85
CA THR A 93 -19.36 -4.66 -1.99
C THR A 93 -20.60 -3.79 -2.00
N PHE A 94 -20.44 -2.47 -1.94
CA PHE A 94 -21.53 -1.50 -1.73
C PHE A 94 -21.82 -0.63 -2.96
N LYS A 95 -20.98 -0.72 -4.01
CA LYS A 95 -21.12 0.07 -5.25
C LYS A 95 -21.32 1.54 -4.91
N ASP A 96 -22.40 2.16 -5.36
CA ASP A 96 -22.69 3.60 -5.18
C ASP A 96 -22.73 4.06 -3.71
N ASN A 97 -22.85 3.15 -2.75
CA ASN A 97 -22.84 3.44 -1.31
C ASN A 97 -21.48 3.20 -0.61
N TYR A 98 -20.40 2.98 -1.37
CA TYR A 98 -19.09 2.67 -0.79
C TYR A 98 -18.54 3.79 0.09
N ASN A 99 -18.83 5.05 -0.26
CA ASN A 99 -18.43 6.23 0.50
C ASN A 99 -19.07 6.26 1.88
N LEU A 100 -20.38 5.97 1.96
CA LEU A 100 -21.10 5.88 3.22
C LEU A 100 -20.59 4.71 4.09
N ALA A 101 -20.28 3.58 3.46
CA ALA A 101 -19.66 2.43 4.12
C ALA A 101 -18.26 2.78 4.67
N PHE A 102 -17.46 3.52 3.89
CA PHE A 102 -16.15 4.01 4.34
C PHE A 102 -16.28 4.99 5.51
N ASN A 103 -17.25 5.91 5.46
CA ASN A 103 -17.50 6.88 6.54
C ASN A 103 -17.87 6.17 7.86
N TRP A 104 -18.72 5.15 7.78
CA TRP A 104 -19.04 4.31 8.94
C TRP A 104 -17.78 3.61 9.48
N LEU A 105 -16.99 3.00 8.60
CA LEU A 105 -15.76 2.31 8.99
C LEU A 105 -14.77 3.26 9.67
N TYR A 106 -14.56 4.44 9.09
CA TYR A 106 -13.74 5.52 9.64
C TYR A 106 -14.20 5.92 11.04
N PHE A 107 -15.51 6.12 11.24
CA PHE A 107 -16.08 6.47 12.54
C PHE A 107 -15.79 5.41 13.61
N VAL A 108 -16.02 4.14 13.31
CA VAL A 108 -15.79 3.03 14.26
C VAL A 108 -14.30 2.92 14.61
N VAL A 109 -13.44 2.92 13.60
CA VAL A 109 -11.99 2.80 13.79
C VAL A 109 -11.42 3.99 14.57
N ASN A 110 -11.87 5.21 14.28
CA ASN A 110 -11.42 6.39 15.03
C ASN A 110 -11.91 6.41 16.46
N THR A 111 -13.13 5.93 16.74
CA THR A 111 -13.61 5.78 18.12
C THR A 111 -12.68 4.88 18.94
N VAL A 112 -12.17 3.81 18.33
CA VAL A 112 -11.18 2.92 18.98
C VAL A 112 -9.83 3.62 19.12
N ARG A 113 -9.39 4.34 18.09
CA ARG A 113 -8.14 5.09 18.11
C ARG A 113 -8.10 6.11 19.24
N ASP A 114 -9.16 6.89 19.43
CA ASP A 114 -9.21 7.92 20.46
C ASP A 114 -9.07 7.33 21.88
N ASN A 115 -9.46 6.06 22.04
CA ASN A 115 -9.35 5.29 23.28
C ASN A 115 -8.12 4.35 23.34
N SER A 116 -7.23 4.38 22.33
CA SER A 116 -6.06 3.50 22.23
C SER A 116 -4.80 4.29 21.87
N GLU A 117 -3.92 4.48 22.86
CA GLU A 117 -2.67 5.21 22.68
C GLU A 117 -1.78 4.62 21.56
N VAL A 118 -1.71 3.29 21.46
CA VAL A 118 -0.98 2.57 20.40
C VAL A 118 -1.43 2.98 19.00
N ILE A 119 -2.74 3.06 18.77
CA ILE A 119 -3.31 3.42 17.46
C ILE A 119 -3.24 4.93 17.26
N ARG A 120 -3.44 5.73 18.32
CA ARG A 120 -3.42 7.20 18.27
C ARG A 120 -2.06 7.76 17.89
N GLU A 121 -0.99 7.15 18.38
CA GLU A 121 0.39 7.54 18.09
C GLU A 121 0.92 6.93 16.78
N ASN A 122 0.06 6.31 15.97
CA ASN A 122 0.44 5.78 14.69
C ASN A 122 0.43 6.87 13.61
N ASN A 123 1.46 6.87 12.75
CA ASN A 123 1.52 7.75 11.57
C ASN A 123 0.62 7.26 10.44
N CYS A 124 0.15 6.01 10.52
CA CYS A 124 -0.88 5.48 9.66
C CYS A 124 -2.27 5.63 10.28
N GLU A 125 -3.19 6.18 9.50
CA GLU A 125 -4.61 6.30 9.85
C GLU A 125 -5.49 6.01 8.63
N LEU A 126 -6.79 5.76 8.86
CA LEU A 126 -7.75 5.78 7.77
C LEU A 126 -7.90 7.21 7.25
N ASP A 127 -7.78 7.38 5.94
CA ASP A 127 -7.86 8.67 5.27
C ASP A 127 -9.29 8.91 4.78
N PHE A 128 -10.07 9.66 5.56
CA PHE A 128 -11.48 9.92 5.27
C PHE A 128 -11.72 10.48 3.86
N GLN A 129 -10.80 11.32 3.38
CA GLN A 129 -10.97 12.08 2.14
C GLN A 129 -10.89 11.21 0.89
N ILE A 130 -10.30 10.01 0.96
CA ILE A 130 -10.18 9.12 -0.21
C ILE A 130 -11.55 8.64 -0.70
N SER A 131 -12.55 8.59 0.19
CA SER A 131 -13.87 8.06 -0.12
C SER A 131 -14.69 8.97 -1.05
N SER A 132 -14.40 10.27 -1.04
CA SER A 132 -15.02 11.29 -1.91
C SER A 132 -14.13 11.69 -3.08
N ASP A 133 -12.90 11.19 -3.15
CA ASP A 133 -11.93 11.55 -4.18
C ASP A 133 -12.21 10.85 -5.52
N VAL A 134 -12.68 11.58 -6.51
CA VAL A 134 -12.94 11.04 -7.85
C VAL A 134 -11.68 10.50 -8.56
N LYS A 135 -10.48 10.96 -8.15
CA LYS A 135 -9.19 10.50 -8.66
C LYS A 135 -8.61 9.33 -7.84
N TRP A 136 -9.34 8.74 -6.87
CA TRP A 136 -8.79 7.71 -5.98
C TRP A 136 -8.13 6.53 -6.71
N LYS A 137 -8.63 6.13 -7.90
CA LYS A 137 -8.06 5.04 -8.69
C LYS A 137 -6.66 5.35 -9.22
N VAL A 138 -6.46 6.52 -9.83
CA VAL A 138 -5.14 6.93 -10.32
C VAL A 138 -4.18 7.20 -9.16
N LYS A 139 -4.70 7.70 -8.03
CA LYS A 139 -3.87 7.85 -6.81
C LYS A 139 -3.46 6.50 -6.24
N LYS A 140 -4.34 5.49 -6.22
CA LYS A 140 -4.00 4.12 -5.85
C LYS A 140 -2.86 3.59 -6.73
N GLU A 141 -3.03 3.68 -8.05
CA GLU A 141 -2.02 3.28 -9.04
C GLU A 141 -0.68 4.00 -8.84
N PHE A 142 -0.72 5.28 -8.46
CA PHE A 142 0.48 6.04 -8.10
C PHE A 142 1.24 5.43 -6.91
N TYR A 143 0.59 5.06 -5.82
CA TYR A 143 1.29 4.43 -4.71
C TYR A 143 1.74 2.99 -5.03
N GLU A 144 1.03 2.27 -5.91
CA GLU A 144 1.48 0.98 -6.46
C GLU A 144 2.78 1.18 -7.23
N TYR A 145 2.80 2.17 -8.13
CA TYR A 145 3.98 2.57 -8.88
C TYR A 145 5.18 2.86 -7.98
N LEU A 146 5.00 3.65 -6.91
CA LEU A 146 6.11 4.01 -6.02
C LEU A 146 6.77 2.82 -5.32
N ILE A 147 5.96 1.79 -5.00
CA ILE A 147 6.43 0.54 -4.40
C ILE A 147 7.04 -0.38 -5.47
N ASP A 148 6.43 -0.44 -6.64
CA ASP A 148 6.83 -1.36 -7.70
C ASP A 148 7.96 -0.83 -8.57
N TYR A 149 8.29 0.46 -8.47
CA TYR A 149 9.16 1.19 -9.37
C TYR A 149 10.48 0.48 -9.66
N PHE A 150 11.19 0.02 -8.62
CA PHE A 150 12.47 -0.66 -8.80
C PHE A 150 12.33 -1.94 -9.63
N GLN A 151 11.30 -2.74 -9.34
CA GLN A 151 11.02 -3.98 -10.06
C GLN A 151 10.57 -3.70 -11.49
N ILE A 152 9.69 -2.71 -11.70
CA ILE A 152 9.24 -2.29 -13.04
C ILE A 152 10.43 -1.80 -13.87
N ASN A 153 11.24 -0.88 -13.33
CA ASN A 153 12.40 -0.30 -14.04
C ASN A 153 13.46 -1.35 -14.38
N THR A 154 13.73 -2.29 -13.46
CA THR A 154 14.68 -3.38 -13.71
C THR A 154 14.16 -4.33 -14.78
N ARG A 155 12.90 -4.75 -14.67
CA ARG A 155 12.28 -5.68 -15.63
C ARG A 155 12.11 -5.04 -17.01
N ALA A 156 11.83 -3.74 -17.10
CA ALA A 156 11.70 -3.02 -18.37
C ALA A 156 13.02 -2.98 -19.18
N LYS A 157 14.17 -3.17 -18.53
CA LYS A 157 15.49 -3.22 -19.19
C LYS A 157 15.87 -4.62 -19.68
N LEU A 158 15.09 -5.64 -19.34
CA LEU A 158 15.36 -7.02 -19.77
C LEU A 158 14.79 -7.26 -21.16
N ASP A 159 15.65 -7.74 -22.06
CA ASP A 159 15.28 -8.16 -23.40
C ASP A 159 14.60 -9.54 -23.37
N HIS A 160 13.34 -9.55 -22.95
CA HIS A 160 12.51 -10.75 -22.87
C HIS A 160 11.03 -10.43 -23.11
N GLU A 161 10.33 -11.24 -23.92
CA GLU A 161 8.93 -11.02 -24.31
C GLU A 161 8.01 -10.79 -23.09
N ASN A 162 8.20 -11.56 -22.02
CA ASN A 162 7.36 -11.48 -20.81
C ASN A 162 7.58 -10.18 -20.01
N CYS A 163 8.67 -9.45 -20.29
CA CYS A 163 9.00 -8.18 -19.66
C CYS A 163 8.54 -6.95 -20.46
N GLN A 164 8.13 -7.11 -21.73
CA GLN A 164 7.68 -5.99 -22.58
C GLN A 164 6.53 -5.19 -21.95
N LYS A 165 5.68 -5.85 -21.14
CA LYS A 165 4.60 -5.17 -20.39
C LYS A 165 5.10 -4.06 -19.46
N TYR A 166 6.30 -4.16 -18.89
CA TYR A 166 6.85 -3.15 -18.00
C TYR A 166 7.37 -1.93 -18.76
N GLN A 167 7.95 -2.15 -19.94
CA GLN A 167 8.31 -1.07 -20.85
C GLN A 167 7.06 -0.31 -21.30
N ASN A 168 6.02 -1.03 -21.72
CA ASN A 168 4.74 -0.43 -22.12
C ASN A 168 4.09 0.34 -20.97
N TYR A 169 4.16 -0.18 -19.74
CA TYR A 169 3.64 0.49 -18.55
C TYR A 169 4.32 1.83 -18.30
N LEU A 170 5.67 1.89 -18.41
CA LEU A 170 6.42 3.14 -18.24
C LEU A 170 6.16 4.17 -19.35
N GLN A 171 5.82 3.70 -20.56
CA GLN A 171 5.63 4.57 -21.73
C GLN A 171 4.18 5.08 -21.90
N ASN A 172 3.18 4.28 -21.55
CA ASN A 172 1.80 4.47 -22.05
C ASN A 172 0.75 4.77 -20.96
N ASN A 173 1.15 5.10 -19.74
CA ASN A 173 0.20 5.39 -18.66
C ASN A 173 -0.16 6.88 -18.55
N SER A 174 -1.02 7.36 -19.46
CA SER A 174 -1.35 8.79 -19.57
C SER A 174 -1.93 9.39 -18.30
N LEU A 175 -2.86 8.71 -17.62
CA LEU A 175 -3.50 9.24 -16.41
C LEU A 175 -2.53 9.31 -15.23
N LEU A 176 -1.70 8.28 -15.04
CA LEU A 176 -0.65 8.29 -14.02
C LEU A 176 0.36 9.40 -14.29
N ASN A 177 0.80 9.55 -15.56
CA ASN A 177 1.74 10.59 -15.95
C ASN A 177 1.17 11.99 -15.69
N THR A 178 -0.09 12.25 -16.07
CA THR A 178 -0.76 13.51 -15.75
C THR A 178 -0.84 13.76 -14.24
N TYR A 179 -1.14 12.73 -13.43
CA TYR A 179 -1.16 12.90 -11.98
C TYR A 179 0.24 13.16 -11.41
N ILE A 180 1.29 12.53 -11.93
CA ILE A 180 2.68 12.78 -11.55
C ILE A 180 3.06 14.23 -11.87
N GLU A 181 2.73 14.73 -13.06
CA GLU A 181 2.94 16.12 -13.46
C GLU A 181 2.22 17.10 -12.53
N ASP A 182 0.96 16.80 -12.16
CA ASP A 182 0.17 17.61 -11.24
C ASP A 182 0.82 17.76 -9.85
N ILE A 183 1.45 16.69 -9.33
CA ILE A 183 2.02 16.68 -7.97
C ILE A 183 3.50 17.03 -7.91
N LEU A 184 4.23 16.97 -9.03
CA LEU A 184 5.67 17.22 -9.08
C LEU A 184 6.07 18.58 -8.46
N PRO A 185 5.35 19.70 -8.71
CA PRO A 185 5.69 20.98 -8.09
C PRO A 185 5.57 20.99 -6.55
N GLU A 186 4.65 20.20 -5.98
CA GLU A 186 4.50 20.04 -4.53
C GLU A 186 5.70 19.27 -3.95
N VAL A 187 6.12 18.21 -4.64
CA VAL A 187 7.29 17.41 -4.27
C VAL A 187 8.57 18.24 -4.33
N GLU A 188 8.76 19.07 -5.37
CA GLU A 188 9.92 19.95 -5.48
C GLU A 188 9.99 21.00 -4.36
N LYS A 189 8.82 21.54 -3.96
CA LYS A 189 8.69 22.53 -2.86
C LYS A 189 8.83 21.92 -1.46
N LYS A 190 9.05 20.61 -1.33
CA LYS A 190 9.08 19.87 -0.06
C LYS A 190 7.72 19.82 0.69
N ASP A 191 6.61 20.13 0.02
CA ASP A 191 5.28 20.01 0.63
C ASP A 191 4.70 18.62 0.36
N LEU A 192 5.10 17.65 1.19
CA LEU A 192 4.60 16.27 1.10
C LEU A 192 3.26 16.07 1.82
N SER A 193 2.71 17.10 2.47
CA SER A 193 1.49 16.99 3.27
C SER A 193 0.28 16.62 2.41
N LYS A 194 0.21 17.12 1.17
CA LYS A 194 -0.87 16.81 0.23
C LYS A 194 -0.81 15.40 -0.33
N ILE A 195 0.37 14.77 -0.31
CA ILE A 195 0.59 13.42 -0.84
C ILE A 195 0.47 12.40 0.30
N TYR A 196 1.04 12.67 1.46
CA TYR A 196 1.14 11.68 2.54
C TYR A 196 0.38 12.03 3.81
N GLY A 197 -0.24 13.21 3.91
CA GLY A 197 -0.95 13.65 5.10
C GLY A 197 0.00 13.70 6.30
N LYS A 198 -0.30 12.93 7.35
CA LYS A 198 0.57 12.81 8.54
C LYS A 198 1.77 11.89 8.34
N CYS A 199 1.80 11.07 7.29
CA CYS A 199 2.89 10.13 7.04
C CYS A 199 4.04 10.76 6.23
N GLN A 200 4.66 11.82 6.75
CA GLN A 200 5.59 12.67 5.96
C GLN A 200 7.05 12.19 5.96
N LYS A 201 7.35 11.04 6.56
CA LYS A 201 8.73 10.52 6.70
C LYS A 201 9.25 9.83 5.43
N VAL A 202 9.08 10.48 4.28
CA VAL A 202 9.53 9.97 2.98
C VAL A 202 10.80 10.71 2.58
N ASN A 203 11.81 9.96 2.11
CA ASN A 203 12.99 10.57 1.50
C ASN A 203 12.57 11.26 0.19
N GLN A 204 12.56 12.59 0.22
CA GLN A 204 12.09 13.41 -0.89
C GLN A 204 12.98 13.31 -2.14
N GLU A 205 14.30 13.16 -1.98
CA GLU A 205 15.23 12.98 -3.11
C GLU A 205 14.96 11.64 -3.81
N SER A 206 14.71 10.59 -3.02
CA SER A 206 14.28 9.30 -3.55
C SER A 206 12.93 9.38 -4.25
N LEU A 207 11.96 10.11 -3.69
CA LEU A 207 10.67 10.31 -4.34
C LEU A 207 10.82 11.07 -5.66
N LEU A 208 11.54 12.19 -5.66
CA LEU A 208 11.75 13.03 -6.82
C LEU A 208 12.44 12.26 -7.96
N SER A 209 13.48 11.48 -7.64
CA SER A 209 14.16 10.64 -8.62
C SER A 209 13.24 9.59 -9.24
N LYS A 210 12.38 8.93 -8.45
CA LYS A 210 11.36 7.99 -8.97
C LYS A 210 10.33 8.68 -9.87
N LEU A 211 9.90 9.90 -9.52
CA LEU A 211 8.90 10.65 -10.29
C LEU A 211 9.44 11.17 -11.61
N GLN A 212 10.69 11.63 -11.62
CA GLN A 212 11.37 12.11 -12.82
C GLN A 212 11.96 10.98 -13.67
N ASN A 213 11.80 9.71 -13.24
CA ASN A 213 12.43 8.54 -13.85
C ASN A 213 13.97 8.63 -13.93
N ASN A 214 14.59 9.36 -13.00
CA ASN A 214 16.03 9.53 -12.93
C ASN A 214 16.66 8.39 -12.14
N THR A 215 17.55 7.62 -12.78
CA THR A 215 18.14 6.39 -12.23
C THR A 215 19.24 6.57 -11.20
N ASP A 216 19.76 7.80 -11.03
CA ASP A 216 21.06 8.01 -10.37
C ASP A 216 21.06 7.83 -8.85
N TYR A 217 19.91 7.58 -8.21
CA TYR A 217 19.79 7.55 -6.74
C TYR A 217 19.07 6.32 -6.15
N LEU A 218 18.86 5.26 -6.92
CA LEU A 218 17.97 4.16 -6.53
C LEU A 218 18.73 2.99 -5.91
N ILE A 219 19.33 3.20 -4.74
CA ILE A 219 19.66 2.09 -3.84
C ILE A 219 18.51 1.95 -2.86
N TYR A 220 17.60 1.02 -3.13
CA TYR A 220 16.74 0.47 -2.10
C TYR A 220 17.00 -1.03 -2.05
N ASP A 221 17.57 -1.46 -0.94
CA ASP A 221 17.93 -2.83 -0.66
C ASP A 221 16.66 -3.55 -0.18
N ASP A 222 16.06 -4.38 -1.05
CA ASP A 222 14.92 -5.25 -0.72
C ASP A 222 15.37 -6.53 0.04
N SER A 223 16.62 -6.62 0.51
CA SER A 223 17.15 -7.81 1.18
C SER A 223 16.75 -7.95 2.66
N GLU A 224 15.45 -7.95 2.99
CA GLU A 224 15.01 -8.32 4.35
C GLU A 224 13.97 -9.46 4.42
N ASP A 225 13.84 -10.30 3.39
CA ASP A 225 13.01 -11.53 3.46
C ASP A 225 13.82 -12.86 3.53
N ASP A 226 15.14 -12.84 3.79
CA ASP A 226 15.98 -14.07 3.83
C ASP A 226 16.79 -14.26 5.13
N LYS A 227 16.25 -13.93 6.30
CA LYS A 227 16.86 -14.30 7.60
C LYS A 227 15.89 -15.02 8.55
N GLU A 228 15.19 -16.01 8.04
CA GLU A 228 14.60 -17.07 8.88
C GLU A 228 15.04 -18.44 8.36
N LYS A 229 16.33 -18.75 8.52
CA LYS A 229 16.90 -20.11 8.52
C LYS A 229 18.36 -20.06 8.97
N LYS A 230 18.58 -20.08 10.30
CA LYS A 230 19.74 -20.70 10.98
C LYS A 230 19.66 -20.43 12.48
N VAL A 231 18.76 -21.12 13.19
CA VAL A 231 18.97 -21.49 14.59
C VAL A 231 18.43 -22.90 14.81
N HIS A 232 19.16 -23.90 14.30
CA HIS A 232 19.20 -25.21 14.94
C HIS A 232 20.50 -25.91 14.55
N GLY A 233 21.39 -26.06 15.52
CA GLY A 233 22.66 -26.76 15.34
C GLY A 233 23.80 -26.18 16.18
N SER A 234 23.66 -26.19 17.50
CA SER A 234 24.84 -26.34 18.37
C SER A 234 24.60 -27.51 19.31
N SER A 235 25.00 -28.67 18.83
CA SER A 235 25.47 -29.77 19.66
C SER A 235 26.81 -29.39 20.28
N GLN A 236 26.95 -29.70 21.58
CA GLN A 236 28.15 -30.19 22.26
C GLN A 236 29.50 -29.49 21.99
N CYS A 237 30.01 -28.82 23.03
CA CYS A 237 31.13 -29.30 23.84
C CYS A 237 31.14 -28.53 25.17
#